data_AF-X1TAL1-F1
#
_entry.id   AF-X1TAL1-F1
#
_cell.length_a   1.000
_cell.length_b   1.000
_cell.length_c   1.000
_cell.angle_alpha   90.00
_cell.angle_beta   90.00
_cell.angle_gamma   90.00
#
_symmetry.space_group_name_H-M   'P 1'
#
loop_
_entity.id
_entity.type
_entity.pdbx_description
1 polymer ?
#
loop_
_entity_poly.entity_id
_entity_poly.type
_entity_poly.pdbx_seq_one_letter_code
_entity_poly.pdbx_strand_id
1 'polypeptide(L)' 'KTTVFLKNMSNFSAFNKAYAEYFTEEFPARSCIEVARLPKDAEIEIEAIAICD' A
#
# COMPACT_ATOMS: atom_id res chain seq x y z
N LYS A 1 0.22 -2.81 -10.73
CA LYS A 1 0.91 -3.49 -9.60
C LYS A 1 1.18 -2.46 -8.51
N THR A 2 0.97 -2.79 -7.25
CA THR A 2 1.37 -1.94 -6.11
C THR A 2 2.33 -2.67 -5.17
N THR A 3 3.25 -1.91 -4.58
CA THR A 3 4.10 -2.37 -3.48
C THR A 3 3.87 -1.45 -2.29
N VAL A 4 3.39 -2.00 -1.19
CA VAL A 4 2.96 -1.28 0.00
C VAL A 4 3.97 -1.54 1.12
N PHE A 5 4.50 -0.46 1.68
CA PHE A 5 5.40 -0.47 2.81
C PHE A 5 4.67 0.12 4.03
N LEU A 6 4.47 -0.69 5.06
CA LEU A 6 3.90 -0.26 6.34
C LEU A 6 5.00 -0.12 7.37
N LYS A 7 4.96 0.94 8.18
CA LYS A 7 5.86 1.08 9.34
C LYS A 7 5.48 0.11 10.48
N ASN A 8 4.20 -0.27 10.58
CA ASN A 8 3.68 -1.20 11.57
C ASN A 8 2.55 -2.06 10.98
N MET A 9 2.71 -3.38 10.99
CA MET A 9 1.77 -4.34 10.43
C MET A 9 0.43 -4.38 11.17
N SER A 10 0.37 -3.89 12.41
CA SER A 10 -0.90 -3.72 13.14
C SER A 10 -1.87 -2.78 12.41
N ASN A 11 -1.35 -1.88 11.56
CA ASN A 11 -2.16 -0.98 10.75
C ASN A 11 -2.73 -1.63 9.48
N PHE A 12 -2.45 -2.89 9.20
CA PHE A 12 -2.85 -3.57 7.96
C PHE A 12 -4.36 -3.52 7.72
N SER A 13 -5.18 -3.77 8.74
CA SER A 13 -6.65 -3.75 8.61
C SER A 13 -7.17 -2.35 8.25
N ALA A 14 -6.67 -1.32 8.94
CA ALA A 14 -7.03 0.07 8.68
C ALA A 14 -6.60 0.52 7.28
N PHE A 15 -5.36 0.19 6.90
CA PHE A 15 -4.86 0.40 5.54
C PHE A 15 -5.74 -0.28 4.49
N ASN A 16 -6.05 -1.57 4.66
CA ASN A 16 -6.78 -2.33 3.66
C ASN A 16 -8.21 -1.80 3.46
N LYS A 17 -8.85 -1.31 4.53
CA LYS A 17 -10.13 -0.62 4.44
C LYS A 17 -10.03 0.62 3.55
N ALA A 18 -9.07 1.50 3.82
CA ALA A 18 -8.86 2.71 3.01
C ALA A 18 -8.48 2.37 1.57
N TYR A 19 -7.61 1.38 1.35
CA TYR A 19 -7.16 0.95 0.02
C TYR A 19 -8.33 0.47 -0.86
N ALA A 20 -9.30 -0.23 -0.27
CA ALA A 20 -10.50 -0.72 -0.95
C ALA A 20 -11.47 0.39 -1.39
N GLU A 21 -11.34 1.61 -0.85
CA GLU A 21 -12.12 2.77 -1.31
C GLU A 21 -11.60 3.32 -2.65
N TYR A 22 -10.34 3.05 -3.01
CA TYR A 22 -9.72 3.53 -4.26
C TYR A 22 -9.68 2.48 -5.37
N PHE A 23 -9.45 1.22 -5.02
CA PHE A 23 -9.49 0.11 -5.97
C PHE A 23 -10.79 -0.67 -5.76
N THR A 24 -11.81 -0.37 -6.56
CA THR A 24 -13.13 -1.00 -6.48
C THR A 24 -13.36 -2.08 -7.54
N GLU A 25 -12.55 -2.07 -8.59
CA GLU A 25 -12.51 -3.04 -9.69
C GLU A 25 -11.08 -3.13 -10.24
N GLU A 26 -10.79 -4.15 -11.05
CA GLU A 26 -9.46 -4.39 -11.64
C GLU A 26 -8.30 -4.30 -10.62
N PHE A 27 -8.44 -5.01 -9.50
CA PHE A 27 -7.48 -4.95 -8.40
C PHE A 27 -6.05 -5.24 -8.87
N PRO A 28 -5.08 -4.34 -8.61
CA PRO A 28 -3.71 -4.57 -9.01
C PRO A 28 -3.10 -5.72 -8.20
N ALA A 29 -2.20 -6.48 -8.83
CA ALA A 29 -1.29 -7.35 -8.08
C ALA A 29 -0.55 -6.54 -7.01
N ARG A 30 -0.51 -7.04 -5.77
CA ARG A 30 -0.01 -6.32 -4.58
C ARG A 30 1.02 -7.12 -3.79
N SER A 31 2.09 -6.46 -3.37
CA SER A 31 2.95 -6.89 -2.27
C SER A 31 2.79 -5.93 -1.10
N CYS A 32 2.68 -6.44 0.13
CA CYS A 32 2.54 -5.62 1.33
C CYS A 32 3.49 -6.15 2.42
N ILE A 33 4.37 -5.29 2.93
CA ILE A 33 5.42 -5.68 3.89
C ILE A 33 5.59 -4.63 4.98
N GLU A 34 6.06 -5.07 6.15
CA GLU A 34 6.52 -4.17 7.19
C GLU A 34 7.98 -3.76 6.93
N VAL A 35 8.29 -2.49 7.17
CA VAL A 35 9.65 -1.95 7.06
C VAL A 35 10.05 -1.22 8.33
N ALA A 36 11.34 -1.24 8.65
CA ALA A 36 11.85 -0.63 9.89
C ALA A 36 11.63 0.89 9.95
N ARG A 37 11.65 1.58 8.80
CA ARG A 37 11.44 3.03 8.73
C ARG A 37 11.06 3.49 7.32
N LEU A 38 10.28 4.57 7.26
CA LEU A 38 9.89 5.27 6.04
C LEU A 38 10.43 6.71 6.01
N PRO A 39 10.61 7.32 4.82
CA PRO A 39 10.93 8.74 4.68
C PRO A 39 9.97 9.63 5.46
N LYS A 40 10.50 10.70 6.06
CA LYS A 40 9.74 11.65 6.92
C LYS A 40 9.00 10.97 8.09
N ASP A 41 9.40 9.76 8.46
CA ASP A 41 8.78 8.96 9.52
C ASP A 41 7.31 8.60 9.26
N ALA A 42 6.90 8.57 7.98
CA ALA A 42 5.54 8.26 7.55
C ALA A 42 5.08 6.87 8.03
N GLU A 43 3.77 6.69 8.15
CA GLU A 43 3.17 5.41 8.58
C GLU A 43 3.01 4.40 7.43
N ILE A 44 2.95 4.90 6.19
CA ILE A 44 2.76 4.10 4.98
C ILE A 44 3.42 4.79 3.77
N GLU A 45 3.96 3.99 2.85
CA GLU A 45 4.38 4.40 1.51
C GLU A 45 3.90 3.38 0.48
N ILE A 46 3.50 3.83 -0.71
CA ILE A 46 3.00 2.98 -1.79
C ILE A 46 3.72 3.34 -3.09
N GLU A 47 4.40 2.36 -3.67
CA GLU A 47 4.89 2.40 -5.05
C GLU A 47 3.86 1.75 -5.98
N ALA A 48 3.60 2.36 -7.15
CA ALA A 48 2.68 1.81 -8.13
C ALA A 48 3.29 1.81 -9.54
N ILE A 49 3.03 0.72 -10.27
CA ILE A 49 3.27 0.60 -11.71
C ILE A 49 1.92 0.41 -12.39
N ALA A 50 1.63 1.26 -13.36
CA ALA A 50 0.42 1.23 -14.18
C ALA A 50 0.79 1.09 -15.67
N ILE A 51 -0.16 0.58 -16.45
CA ILE A 51 -0.07 0.54 -17.92
C ILE A 51 -0.63 1.87 -18.44
N CYS A 52 0.03 2.47 -19.42
CA CYS A 52 -0.49 3.61 -20.16
C CYS A 52 -0.75 3.16 -21.59
N ASP A 53 -2.00 3.28 -22.02
CA ASP A 53 -2.43 2.96 -23.38
C ASP A 53 -2.23 4.15 -24.34
#